data_AF-A0A916GI84-F1
#
_entry.id   AF-A0A916GI84-F1
#
_cell.length_a   1.000
_cell.length_b   1.000
_cell.length_c   1.000
_cell.angle_alpha   90.00
_cell.angle_beta   90.00
_cell.angle_gamma   90.00
#
_symmetry.space_group_name_H-M   'P 1'
#
loop_
_entity.id
_entity.type
_entity.pdbx_description
1 polymer ?
#
loop_
_entity_poly.entity_id
_entity_poly.type
_entity_poly.pdbx_seq_one_letter_code
_entity_poly.pdbx_strand_id
1 'polypeptide(L)'
;MGRTTLDWIVIADPTDTFTQRLFYRSDLRVSARHKTWPDGIVFKNLVTGEQRQYAQGELLTVTSTSSTSATAEEPHREGQR
;
A
#
# COMPACT_ATOMS: atom_id res chain seq x y z
N MET A 1 21.29 -15.15 -13.74
CA MET A 1 21.41 -13.90 -12.94
C MET A 1 20.10 -13.14 -13.10
N GLY A 2 19.27 -13.11 -12.06
CA GLY A 2 17.93 -12.52 -12.11
C GLY A 2 18.01 -11.00 -12.27
N ARG A 3 17.32 -10.47 -13.28
CA ARG A 3 17.23 -9.04 -13.57
C ARG A 3 16.59 -8.30 -12.39
N THR A 4 17.39 -7.65 -11.55
CA THR A 4 16.91 -6.59 -10.64
C THR A 4 16.42 -5.45 -11.52
N THR A 5 15.14 -5.48 -11.86
CA THR A 5 14.48 -4.44 -12.65
C THR A 5 13.86 -3.47 -11.65
N LEU A 6 13.81 -2.18 -11.96
CA LEU A 6 13.10 -1.21 -11.14
C LEU A 6 11.59 -1.52 -11.20
N ASP A 7 11.10 -2.28 -10.24
CA ASP A 7 9.74 -2.82 -10.22
C ASP A 7 8.79 -2.07 -9.29
N TRP A 8 9.26 -1.07 -8.54
CA TRP A 8 8.42 -0.31 -7.59
C TRP A 8 8.32 1.16 -7.99
N ILE A 9 7.09 1.67 -8.10
CA ILE A 9 6.80 3.08 -8.36
C ILE A 9 6.09 3.71 -7.15
N VAL A 10 6.39 4.98 -6.86
CA VAL A 10 5.63 5.76 -5.89
C VAL A 10 4.33 6.23 -6.52
N ILE A 11 3.21 5.81 -5.93
CA ILE A 11 1.85 6.17 -6.40
C ILE A 11 1.16 7.21 -5.52
N ALA A 12 1.62 7.36 -4.28
CA ALA A 12 1.16 8.41 -3.37
C ALA A 12 2.33 8.84 -2.49
N ASP A 13 2.53 10.14 -2.38
CA ASP A 13 3.55 10.76 -1.53
C ASP A 13 2.98 12.04 -0.91
N PRO A 14 2.88 12.14 0.42
CA PRO A 14 2.36 13.35 1.07
C PRO A 14 3.30 14.55 0.96
N THR A 15 4.58 14.33 0.62
CA THR A 15 5.59 15.38 0.49
C THR A 15 5.84 15.82 -0.96
N ASP A 16 5.21 15.15 -1.92
CA ASP A 16 5.39 15.30 -3.37
C ASP A 16 6.87 15.32 -3.85
N THR A 17 7.78 14.79 -3.05
CA THR A 17 9.23 14.78 -3.30
C THR A 17 9.66 13.57 -4.14
N PHE A 18 8.88 12.49 -4.11
CA PHE A 18 9.24 11.19 -4.70
C PHE A 18 8.21 10.66 -5.70
N THR A 19 7.14 11.40 -5.96
CA THR A 19 6.06 11.05 -6.88
C THR A 19 6.61 10.55 -8.23
N GLN A 20 6.12 9.40 -8.71
CA GLN A 20 6.53 8.74 -9.97
C GLN A 20 7.99 8.27 -10.07
N ARG A 21 8.78 8.29 -8.99
CA ARG A 21 10.13 7.68 -9.02
C ARG A 21 10.05 6.16 -8.93
N LEU A 22 10.99 5.54 -9.63
CA LEU A 22 11.18 4.11 -9.69
C LEU A 22 12.26 3.67 -8.70
N PHE A 23 12.02 2.57 -8.00
CA PHE A 23 12.90 2.05 -6.96
C PHE A 23 13.04 0.52 -7.08
N TYR A 24 14.17 0.01 -6.58
CA TYR A 24 14.35 -1.42 -6.39
C TYR A 24 13.75 -1.85 -5.05
N ARG A 25 13.27 -3.10 -4.99
CA ARG A 25 12.81 -3.70 -3.72
C ARG A 25 13.84 -3.64 -2.58
N SER A 26 15.13 -3.63 -2.91
CA SER A 26 16.22 -3.50 -1.94
C SER A 26 16.29 -2.08 -1.36
N ASP A 27 16.22 -1.05 -2.21
CA ASP A 27 16.19 0.35 -1.79
C ASP A 27 15.00 0.66 -0.89
N LEU A 28 13.81 0.14 -1.21
CA LEU A 28 12.64 0.33 -0.33
C LEU A 28 12.96 -0.12 1.10
N ARG A 29 13.55 -1.32 1.26
CA ARG A 29 13.88 -1.91 2.56
C ARG A 29 15.01 -1.18 3.28
N VAL A 30 16.06 -0.80 2.56
CA VAL A 30 17.19 -0.04 3.12
C VAL A 30 16.70 1.33 3.58
N SER A 31 16.07 2.10 2.70
CA SER A 31 15.53 3.42 3.00
C SER A 31 14.50 3.42 4.14
N ALA A 32 13.65 2.38 4.22
CA ALA A 32 12.72 2.21 5.34
C ALA A 32 13.46 2.00 6.67
N ARG A 33 14.53 1.18 6.69
CA ARG A 33 15.37 0.97 7.87
C ARG A 33 16.10 2.25 8.30
N HIS A 34 16.48 3.08 7.34
CA HIS A 34 17.08 4.39 7.57
C HIS A 34 16.07 5.49 7.90
N LYS A 35 14.76 5.17 7.90
CA LYS A 35 13.67 6.13 8.14
C LYS A 35 13.70 7.36 7.23
N THR A 36 14.06 7.17 5.96
CA THR A 36 14.16 8.27 4.99
C THR A 36 12.84 8.57 4.28
N TRP A 37 11.85 7.69 4.40
CA TRP A 37 10.56 7.84 3.75
C TRP A 37 9.62 8.69 4.60
N PRO A 38 8.82 9.57 3.97
CA PRO A 38 7.78 10.27 4.69
C PRO A 38 6.66 9.31 5.09
N ASP A 39 6.11 9.51 6.28
CA ASP A 39 4.98 8.71 6.75
C ASP A 39 3.78 8.89 5.81
N GLY A 40 3.22 7.78 5.33
CA GLY A 40 2.11 7.78 4.38
C GLY A 40 2.50 7.60 2.91
N ILE A 41 3.78 7.53 2.55
CA ILE A 41 4.18 7.21 1.17
C ILE A 41 3.74 5.79 0.78
N VAL A 42 3.26 5.62 -0.45
CA VAL A 42 2.78 4.34 -1.00
C VAL A 42 3.55 3.96 -2.25
N PHE A 43 4.10 2.76 -2.24
CA PHE A 43 4.81 2.13 -3.35
C PHE A 43 3.96 1.02 -3.96
N LYS A 44 3.97 0.92 -5.28
CA LYS A 44 3.29 -0.14 -6.03
C LYS A 44 4.29 -0.92 -6.86
N ASN A 45 4.21 -2.24 -6.77
CA ASN A 45 4.95 -3.15 -7.63
C ASN A 45 4.30 -3.20 -9.03
N LEU A 46 5.04 -2.88 -10.07
CA LEU A 46 4.59 -2.88 -11.46
C LEU A 46 4.43 -4.28 -12.05
N VAL A 47 5.08 -5.31 -11.48
CA VAL A 47 5.03 -6.69 -11.97
C VAL A 47 3.89 -7.47 -11.32
N THR A 48 3.74 -7.36 -10.00
CA THR A 48 2.77 -8.13 -9.20
C THR A 48 1.53 -7.33 -8.79
N GLY A 49 1.58 -6.01 -8.88
CA GLY A 49 0.52 -5.13 -8.37
C GLY A 49 0.52 -4.95 -6.84
N GLU A 50 1.45 -5.60 -6.12
CA GLU A 50 1.58 -5.48 -4.65
C GLU A 50 1.77 -4.01 -4.25
N GLN A 51 1.03 -3.55 -3.24
CA GLN A 51 1.18 -2.21 -2.69
C GLN A 51 1.78 -2.28 -1.29
N ARG A 52 2.69 -1.35 -0.99
CA ARG A 52 3.26 -1.17 0.35
C ARG A 52 3.23 0.28 0.76
N GLN A 53 2.79 0.53 1.99
CA GLN A 53 2.76 1.84 2.60
C GLN A 53 3.86 1.92 3.64
N TYR A 54 4.58 3.03 3.68
CA TYR A 54 5.47 3.32 4.79
C TYR A 54 4.69 4.06 5.88
N ALA A 55 4.62 3.48 7.08
CA ALA A 55 3.97 4.09 8.23
C ALA A 55 4.72 3.70 9.51
N GLN A 56 4.88 4.66 10.43
CA GLN A 56 5.47 4.49 11.75
C GLN A 56 6.87 3.87 11.77
N GLY A 57 7.66 4.03 10.71
CA GLY A 57 9.00 3.45 10.62
C GLY A 57 9.07 2.14 9.83
N GLU A 58 7.93 1.61 9.36
CA GLU A 58 7.82 0.26 8.79
C GLU A 58 7.11 0.25 7.43
N LEU A 59 7.45 -0.72 6.58
CA LEU A 59 6.81 -0.96 5.27
C LEU A 59 5.68 -1.99 5.44
N LEU A 60 4.46 -1.51 5.58
CA LEU A 60 3.25 -2.30 5.70
C LEU A 60 2.74 -2.71 4.32
N THR A 61 2.30 -3.96 4.17
CA THR A 61 1.63 -4.40 2.93
C THR A 61 0.20 -3.88 2.92
N VAL A 62 -0.19 -3.15 1.87
CA VAL A 62 -1.57 -2.70 1.68
C VAL A 62 -2.31 -3.81 0.93
N THR A 63 -2.90 -4.73 1.68
CA THR A 63 -3.95 -5.58 1.12
C THR A 63 -5.20 -4.73 1.06
N SER A 64 -5.74 -4.48 -0.15
CA SER A 64 -7.13 -4.07 -0.30
C SER A 64 -8.01 -5.21 0.22
N THR A 65 -8.15 -5.31 1.54
CA THR A 65 -9.35 -5.86 2.13
C THR A 65 -10.41 -4.83 1.79
N SER A 66 -11.09 -5.07 0.67
CA SER A 66 -12.47 -4.62 0.52
C SER A 66 -13.17 -5.13 1.76
N SER A 67 -13.22 -4.31 2.80
CA SER A 67 -14.14 -4.47 3.90
C SER A 67 -15.50 -4.28 3.26
N THR A 68 -16.00 -5.34 2.64
CA THR A 68 -17.42 -5.58 2.56
C THR A 68 -17.82 -5.69 4.03
N SER A 69 -18.07 -4.54 4.64
CA SER A 69 -19.12 -4.41 5.63
C SER A 69 -20.37 -4.88 4.89
N ALA A 70 -20.52 -6.20 4.81
CA ALA A 70 -21.81 -6.82 4.71
C ALA A 70 -22.50 -6.36 5.99
N THR A 71 -23.16 -5.21 5.89
CA THR A 71 -24.26 -4.84 6.74
C THR A 71 -25.10 -6.10 6.82
N ALA A 72 -25.03 -6.76 7.97
CA ALA A 72 -26.04 -7.71 8.39
C ALA A 72 -27.32 -6.87 8.54
N GLU A 73 -28.00 -6.61 7.42
CA GLU A 73 -29.39 -6.20 7.44
C GLU A 73 -30.17 -7.44 7.87
N GLU A 74 -30.27 -7.58 9.18
CA GLU A 74 -31.28 -8.35 9.87
C GLU A 74 -32.64 -8.06 9.20
N PRO A 75 -33.36 -9.05 8.63
CA PRO A 75 -34.69 -8.80 8.10
C PRO A 75 -35.66 -8.61 9.27
N HIS A 76 -35.63 -7.43 9.88
CA HIS A 76 -36.71 -6.96 10.72
C HIS A 76 -37.80 -6.39 9.81
N ARG A 77 -38.73 -7.23 9.38
CA ARG A 77 -40.06 -6.79 8.93
C ARG A 77 -41.08 -7.79 9.47
N GLU A 78 -41.51 -7.54 10.70
CA GLU A 78 -42.75 -6.82 11.01
C GLU A 78 -43.97 -7.70 10.68
N GLY A 79 -44.57 -8.23 11.74
CA GLY A 79 -45.90 -8.82 11.65
C GLY A 79 -46.89 -7.76 11.18
N GLN A 80 -47.64 -8.06 10.12
CA GLN A 80 -48.85 -7.33 9.80
C GLN A 80 -49.94 -8.35 9.41
N ARG A 81 -50.84 -8.53 10.39
CA ARG A 81 -52.29 -8.82 10.30
C ARG A 81 -52.77 -10.10 9.63
#